data_AF-A0A0F8U2G1-F1
#
_entry.id   AF-A0A0F8U2G1-F1
#
_cell.length_a   1.000
_cell.length_b   1.000
_cell.length_c   1.000
_cell.angle_alpha   90.00
_cell.angle_beta   90.00
_cell.angle_gamma   90.00
#
_symmetry.space_group_name_H-M   'P 1'
#
loop_
_entity.id
_entity.type
_entity.pdbx_description
1 polymer ?
#
loop_
_entity_poly.entity_id
_entity_poly.type
_entity_poly.pdbx_seq_one_letter_code
_entity_poly.pdbx_strand_id
1 'polypeptide(L)'
;MTRKTLPTLTAAEVESHSNAKSCYVTVGSKVYDITSFVEDHPGGGDLILEYAGKDVKDILQDQVSHAHSDSAYEILEENLVGFVGSNSNTKSTGANGSVVNGTAVYASTGMSREEDLSVETDYTTDFQRYKFLDLNKPLLMQLWNSGFSKEFYLEQIHRPRHYKGGESAPLFGNFLEPLSKTAWYVVPIVWVPPVVYGTYLGFAGLENAPASASYWAFGFFLWSFIEYIMHRFLFHIDRFLPDNRVGITLHFLLHGIHHYLPMDKYRLVMPPALFIILATPFWRLAHTVFSYNWYAALTVYCGGVFGYICYDLTHYFLHHRNLPPYYKELKKYHLQHHFADFDNGFGVTSRFWDWVFGTELEIPEPQNPKKAL
;
A
#
# COMPACT_ATOMS: atom_id res chain seq x y z
N MET A 1 -28.91 7.34 15.71
CA MET A 1 -28.09 7.46 16.94
C MET A 1 -27.22 8.69 16.79
N THR A 2 -27.39 9.67 17.67
CA THR A 2 -26.63 10.92 17.69
C THR A 2 -25.17 10.61 18.00
N ARG A 3 -24.27 10.87 17.04
CA ARG A 3 -22.81 10.77 17.23
C ARG A 3 -22.42 11.86 18.24
N LYS A 4 -22.21 11.51 19.51
CA LYS A 4 -21.64 12.45 20.50
C LYS A 4 -20.20 12.73 20.07
N THR A 5 -19.94 13.96 19.65
CA THR A 5 -18.58 14.49 19.51
C THR A 5 -17.95 14.57 20.88
N LEU A 6 -16.78 13.96 21.07
CA LEU A 6 -16.06 14.00 22.35
C LEU A 6 -15.57 15.44 22.62
N PRO A 7 -15.66 15.93 23.88
CA PRO A 7 -15.28 17.29 24.25
C PRO A 7 -13.77 17.53 24.15
N THR A 8 -13.41 18.81 24.03
CA THR A 8 -12.03 19.29 24.19
C THR A 8 -11.86 19.85 25.59
N LEU A 9 -10.93 19.30 26.36
CA LEU A 9 -10.58 19.68 27.72
C LEU A 9 -9.28 20.48 27.71
N THR A 10 -9.12 21.40 28.65
CA THR A 10 -7.85 22.09 28.89
C THR A 10 -6.93 21.23 29.75
N ALA A 11 -5.61 21.45 29.69
CA ALA A 11 -4.67 20.73 30.55
C ALA A 11 -5.01 20.92 32.04
N ALA A 12 -5.41 22.13 32.45
CA ALA A 12 -5.80 22.43 33.82
C ALA A 12 -7.07 21.67 34.26
N GLU A 13 -8.03 21.44 33.34
CA GLU A 13 -9.20 20.61 33.63
C GLU A 13 -8.77 19.17 33.86
N VAL A 14 -7.91 18.60 33.02
CA VAL A 14 -7.41 17.22 33.19
C VAL A 14 -6.63 17.06 34.50
N GLU A 15 -5.74 17.99 34.83
CA GLU A 15 -4.96 17.98 36.07
C GLU A 15 -5.84 18.06 37.34
N SER A 16 -7.04 18.63 37.23
CA SER A 16 -8.00 18.69 38.34
C SER A 16 -8.64 17.33 38.68
N HIS A 17 -8.58 16.36 37.76
CA HIS A 17 -9.02 14.98 37.95
C HIS A 17 -7.85 14.10 38.42
N SER A 18 -7.36 14.38 39.64
CA SER A 18 -6.12 13.81 40.19
C SER A 18 -6.32 12.94 41.46
N ASN A 19 -7.48 12.31 41.65
CA ASN A 19 -7.73 11.45 42.83
C ASN A 19 -8.63 10.24 42.52
N ALA A 20 -8.75 9.30 43.47
CA ALA A 20 -9.49 8.03 43.27
C ALA A 20 -10.97 8.17 42.91
N LYS A 21 -11.61 9.33 43.21
CA LYS A 21 -13.02 9.57 42.86
C LYS A 21 -13.17 10.25 41.50
N SER A 22 -12.06 10.65 40.88
CA SER A 22 -12.00 11.50 39.70
C SER A 22 -10.57 11.47 39.16
N CYS A 23 -10.25 10.47 38.33
CA CYS A 23 -8.90 10.11 37.91
C CYS A 23 -8.80 10.08 36.39
N TYR A 24 -8.26 11.14 35.79
CA TYR A 24 -8.05 11.22 34.35
C TYR A 24 -6.58 11.08 34.03
N VAL A 25 -6.27 10.54 32.85
CA VAL A 25 -4.90 10.48 32.33
C VAL A 25 -4.87 10.86 30.86
N THR A 26 -3.71 11.24 30.34
CA THR A 26 -3.52 11.50 28.91
C THR A 26 -2.57 10.52 28.25
N VAL A 27 -2.80 10.27 26.97
CA VAL A 27 -1.78 9.70 26.07
C VAL A 27 -1.73 10.60 24.85
N GLY A 28 -0.75 11.51 24.83
CA GLY A 28 -0.67 12.54 23.81
C GLY A 28 -1.84 13.52 23.90
N SER A 29 -2.66 13.61 22.84
CA SER A 29 -3.81 14.53 22.82
C SER A 29 -5.10 13.93 23.35
N LYS A 30 -5.16 12.62 23.63
CA LYS A 30 -6.35 11.92 24.12
C LYS A 30 -6.43 11.99 25.64
N VAL A 31 -7.64 12.18 26.17
CA VAL A 31 -7.96 12.19 27.60
C VAL A 31 -8.83 10.99 27.94
N TYR A 32 -8.45 10.23 28.95
CA TYR A 32 -9.14 9.02 29.39
C TYR A 32 -9.62 9.18 30.83
N ASP A 33 -10.87 8.82 31.10
CA ASP A 33 -11.41 8.74 32.46
C ASP A 33 -11.28 7.30 32.94
N ILE A 34 -10.24 7.03 33.73
CA ILE A 34 -9.96 5.70 34.27
C ILE A 34 -10.47 5.55 35.71
N THR A 35 -11.34 6.45 36.18
CA THR A 35 -11.86 6.45 37.55
C THR A 35 -12.47 5.10 37.94
N SER A 36 -13.29 4.51 37.07
CA SER A 36 -13.91 3.20 37.33
C SER A 36 -12.93 2.03 37.28
N PHE A 37 -11.74 2.22 36.68
CA PHE A 37 -10.74 1.17 36.51
C PHE A 37 -9.65 1.20 37.60
N VAL A 38 -9.59 2.25 38.43
CA VAL A 38 -8.55 2.39 39.47
C VAL A 38 -8.48 1.17 40.40
N GLU A 39 -9.62 0.69 40.89
CA GLU A 39 -9.67 -0.46 41.83
C GLU A 39 -9.47 -1.81 41.14
N ASP A 40 -9.76 -1.90 39.84
CA ASP A 40 -9.66 -3.12 39.03
C ASP A 40 -8.27 -3.29 38.38
N HIS A 41 -7.37 -2.32 38.55
CA HIS A 41 -6.06 -2.35 37.96
C HIS A 41 -5.21 -3.50 38.54
N PRO A 42 -4.73 -4.45 37.70
CA PRO A 42 -3.99 -5.62 38.19
C PRO A 42 -2.67 -5.30 38.93
N GLY A 43 -2.07 -4.13 38.67
CA GLY A 43 -0.88 -3.64 39.37
C GLY A 43 -1.18 -2.91 40.69
N GLY A 44 -2.45 -2.75 41.05
CA GLY A 44 -2.92 -1.96 42.20
C GLY A 44 -3.28 -0.52 41.81
N GLY A 45 -4.35 -0.01 42.42
CA GLY A 45 -4.86 1.34 42.14
C GLY A 45 -3.93 2.47 42.59
N ASP A 46 -3.11 2.24 43.62
CA ASP A 46 -2.16 3.24 44.12
C ASP A 46 -1.17 3.69 43.04
N LEU A 47 -0.74 2.78 42.14
CA LEU A 47 0.16 3.11 41.02
C LEU A 47 -0.51 4.01 39.97
N ILE A 48 -1.81 3.84 39.74
CA ILE A 48 -2.56 4.71 38.83
C ILE A 48 -2.66 6.11 39.42
N LEU A 49 -2.90 6.22 40.73
CA LEU A 49 -3.10 7.50 41.41
C LEU A 49 -1.85 8.39 41.38
N GLU A 50 -0.64 7.81 41.31
CA GLU A 50 0.59 8.57 41.11
C GLU A 50 0.63 9.35 39.79
N TYR A 51 -0.12 8.88 38.80
CA TYR A 51 -0.22 9.45 37.45
C TYR A 51 -1.57 10.13 37.17
N ALA A 52 -2.44 10.25 38.16
CA ALA A 52 -3.71 10.94 38.01
C ALA A 52 -3.48 12.43 37.63
N GLY A 53 -4.14 12.86 36.56
CA GLY A 53 -3.99 14.17 35.94
C GLY A 53 -2.75 14.33 35.04
N LYS A 54 -2.02 13.25 34.72
CA LYS A 54 -0.75 13.31 33.96
C LYS A 54 -0.79 12.49 32.66
N ASP A 55 0.24 12.70 31.83
CA ASP A 55 0.48 11.86 30.65
C ASP A 55 1.17 10.55 31.06
N VAL A 56 0.61 9.43 30.59
CA VAL A 56 1.05 8.07 30.94
C VAL A 56 1.71 7.35 29.76
N LYS A 57 1.95 8.01 28.63
CA LYS A 57 2.51 7.37 27.43
C LYS A 57 3.83 6.65 27.73
N ASP A 58 4.74 7.33 28.41
CA ASP A 58 6.08 6.81 28.65
C ASP A 58 6.05 5.65 29.66
N ILE A 59 5.24 5.76 30.72
CA ILE A 59 5.13 4.69 31.72
C ILE A 59 4.38 3.46 31.21
N LEU A 60 3.42 3.63 30.28
CA LEU A 60 2.75 2.50 29.61
C LEU A 60 3.70 1.72 28.69
N GLN A 61 4.76 2.36 28.19
CA GLN A 61 5.74 1.78 27.27
C GLN A 61 7.04 1.36 27.97
N ASP A 62 7.17 1.62 29.27
CA ASP A 62 8.36 1.29 30.04
C ASP A 62 8.43 -0.22 30.29
N GLN A 63 9.37 -0.87 29.60
CA GLN A 63 9.62 -2.31 29.76
C GLN A 63 10.26 -2.65 31.11
N VAL A 64 10.81 -1.66 31.83
CA VAL A 64 11.47 -1.85 33.12
C VAL A 64 10.47 -1.86 34.27
N SER A 65 9.35 -1.13 34.18
CA SER A 65 8.27 -1.17 35.17
C SER A 65 7.40 -2.43 34.99
N HIS A 66 6.81 -2.61 33.81
CA HIS A 66 6.12 -3.84 33.34
C HIS A 66 5.50 -3.59 31.95
N ALA A 67 5.50 -4.62 31.10
CA ALA A 67 4.86 -4.53 29.78
C ALA A 67 3.34 -4.72 29.88
N HIS A 68 2.58 -3.77 29.31
CA HIS A 68 1.13 -3.89 29.16
C HIS A 68 0.79 -4.72 27.90
N SER A 69 -0.20 -5.62 28.01
CA SER A 69 -0.68 -6.41 26.87
C SER A 69 -1.57 -5.59 25.94
N ASP A 70 -1.82 -6.09 24.72
CA ASP A 70 -2.73 -5.44 23.76
C ASP A 70 -4.13 -5.18 24.37
N SER A 71 -4.63 -6.10 25.22
CA SER A 71 -5.91 -5.92 25.92
C SER A 71 -5.91 -4.78 26.95
N ALA A 72 -4.76 -4.43 27.52
CA ALA A 72 -4.66 -3.27 28.42
C ALA A 72 -4.80 -1.95 27.64
N TYR A 73 -4.32 -1.89 26.39
CA TYR A 73 -4.53 -0.74 25.50
C TYR A 73 -5.99 -0.66 25.02
N GLU A 74 -6.66 -1.79 24.81
CA GLU A 74 -8.10 -1.82 24.48
C GLU A 74 -8.94 -1.25 25.63
N ILE A 75 -8.69 -1.67 26.89
CA ILE A 75 -9.37 -1.11 28.07
C ILE A 75 -9.14 0.40 28.18
N LEU A 76 -7.93 0.88 27.90
CA LEU A 76 -7.65 2.31 27.91
C LEU A 76 -8.48 3.05 26.84
N GLU A 77 -8.55 2.54 25.61
CA GLU A 77 -9.35 3.14 24.53
C GLU A 77 -10.85 3.19 24.82
N GLU A 78 -11.40 2.21 25.54
CA GLU A 78 -12.81 2.22 25.97
C GLU A 78 -13.14 3.36 26.94
N ASN A 79 -12.13 3.88 27.66
CA ASN A 79 -12.26 4.96 28.63
C ASN A 79 -11.99 6.36 28.03
N LEU A 80 -11.97 6.50 26.70
CA LEU A 80 -11.72 7.79 26.03
C LEU A 80 -12.87 8.78 26.24
N VAL A 81 -12.58 9.92 26.86
CA VAL A 81 -13.57 10.95 27.18
C VAL A 81 -13.36 12.29 26.47
N GLY A 82 -12.21 12.54 25.85
CA GLY A 82 -11.95 13.82 25.20
C GLY A 82 -10.57 14.01 24.60
N PHE A 83 -10.27 15.26 24.22
CA PHE A 83 -8.97 15.67 23.70
C PHE A 83 -8.46 16.94 24.40
N VAL A 84 -7.14 17.13 24.53
CA VAL A 84 -6.57 18.35 25.12
C VAL A 84 -6.49 19.49 24.08
N GLY A 85 -7.05 20.68 24.41
CA GLY A 85 -7.10 21.85 23.52
C GLY A 85 -5.79 22.65 23.47
N SER A 86 -5.34 23.02 22.27
CA SER A 86 -4.14 23.85 22.06
C SER A 86 -4.49 25.33 21.92
N ASN A 87 -4.01 26.19 22.83
CA ASN A 87 -4.18 27.64 22.76
C ASN A 87 -3.29 28.25 21.66
N SER A 88 -3.84 28.47 20.46
CA SER A 88 -3.12 29.13 19.37
C SER A 88 -3.48 30.62 19.26
N ASN A 89 -2.58 31.47 19.74
CA ASN A 89 -2.60 32.91 19.49
C ASN A 89 -1.21 33.33 18.98
N THR A 90 -0.88 33.11 17.71
CA THR A 90 0.16 33.91 17.03
C THR A 90 0.09 33.81 15.51
N LYS A 91 0.44 34.95 14.91
CA LYS A 91 0.38 35.33 13.50
C LYS A 91 1.41 34.62 12.63
N SER A 92 1.08 34.61 11.34
CA SER A 92 1.89 34.35 10.16
C SER A 92 3.35 34.83 10.21
N THR A 93 4.28 33.92 9.90
CA THR A 93 5.48 34.15 9.08
C THR A 93 5.86 32.84 8.39
N GLY A 94 6.23 32.93 7.11
CA GLY A 94 6.42 31.79 6.22
C GLY A 94 7.75 31.04 6.36
N ALA A 95 7.84 30.05 5.47
CA ALA A 95 8.98 29.19 5.12
C ALA A 95 9.25 27.94 5.99
N ASN A 96 9.34 26.83 5.24
CA ASN A 96 10.00 25.55 5.49
C ASN A 96 9.35 24.51 6.40
N GLY A 97 9.28 23.28 5.85
CA GLY A 97 9.36 22.05 6.63
C GLY A 97 8.03 21.35 6.87
N SER A 98 7.93 20.13 6.37
CA SER A 98 6.87 19.15 6.57
C SER A 98 6.46 19.00 8.04
N VAL A 99 5.22 19.31 8.38
CA VAL A 99 4.65 18.96 9.68
C VAL A 99 3.35 18.19 9.47
N VAL A 100 3.41 16.89 9.71
CA VAL A 100 2.27 16.09 10.17
C VAL A 100 2.76 15.37 11.42
N ASN A 101 2.42 15.91 12.60
CA ASN A 101 2.52 15.31 13.93
C ASN A 101 3.79 14.50 14.29
N GLY A 102 5.00 15.02 14.11
CA GLY A 102 6.21 14.53 14.81
C GLY A 102 6.61 13.05 14.62
N THR A 103 5.89 12.29 13.80
CA THR A 103 6.19 10.90 13.44
C THR A 103 7.19 10.90 12.30
N ALA A 104 8.24 10.09 12.42
CA ALA A 104 9.22 9.93 11.35
C ALA A 104 8.55 9.26 10.14
N VAL A 105 8.82 9.78 8.94
CA VAL A 105 8.23 9.31 7.68
C VAL A 105 9.32 8.87 6.71
N TYR A 106 9.03 7.90 5.85
CA TYR A 106 9.91 7.52 4.76
C TYR A 106 9.96 8.65 3.73
N ALA A 107 11.15 9.09 3.34
CA ALA A 107 11.33 10.24 2.44
C ALA A 107 10.80 9.96 1.02
N SER A 108 10.87 8.71 0.59
CA SER A 108 10.37 8.17 -0.68
C SER A 108 8.87 8.40 -0.84
N THR A 109 8.08 8.03 0.17
CA THR A 109 6.60 7.93 0.08
C THR A 109 5.85 8.94 0.94
N GLY A 110 6.51 9.52 1.95
CA GLY A 110 5.90 10.39 2.96
C GLY A 110 5.04 9.64 3.99
N MET A 111 5.05 8.31 4.01
CA MET A 111 4.28 7.48 4.94
C MET A 111 5.10 7.05 6.16
N SER A 112 4.43 6.69 7.25
CA SER A 112 5.08 6.19 8.47
C SER A 112 4.90 4.68 8.67
N ARG A 113 3.75 4.13 8.24
CA ARG A 113 3.35 2.74 8.51
C ARG A 113 2.34 2.22 7.48
N GLU A 114 2.06 0.91 7.52
CA GLU A 114 1.10 0.24 6.63
C GLU A 114 -0.30 0.85 6.71
N GLU A 115 -0.76 1.20 7.92
CA GLU A 115 -2.11 1.72 8.15
C GLU A 115 -2.37 3.05 7.43
N ASP A 116 -1.32 3.82 7.14
CA ASP A 116 -1.41 5.10 6.42
C ASP A 116 -1.93 4.91 4.98
N LEU A 117 -1.75 3.71 4.39
CA LEU A 117 -2.24 3.39 3.04
C LEU A 117 -3.77 3.41 2.91
N SER A 118 -4.49 3.29 4.03
CA SER A 118 -5.95 3.28 4.08
C SER A 118 -6.56 4.58 4.60
N VAL A 119 -5.72 5.57 4.97
CA VAL A 119 -6.20 6.86 5.50
C VAL A 119 -6.69 7.73 4.34
N GLU A 120 -7.96 8.12 4.37
CA GLU A 120 -8.57 8.98 3.37
C GLU A 120 -7.79 10.28 3.18
N THR A 121 -7.49 10.62 1.93
CA THR A 121 -6.81 11.86 1.58
C THR A 121 -7.80 13.01 1.51
N ASP A 122 -7.49 14.15 2.15
CA ASP A 122 -8.22 15.39 1.92
C ASP A 122 -7.81 15.99 0.57
N TYR A 123 -8.73 15.95 -0.40
CA TYR A 123 -8.43 16.27 -1.80
C TYR A 123 -7.97 17.71 -2.01
N THR A 124 -8.63 18.66 -1.33
CA THR A 124 -8.34 20.08 -1.49
C THR A 124 -6.99 20.42 -0.88
N THR A 125 -6.71 19.89 0.30
CA THR A 125 -5.43 20.12 1.00
C THR A 125 -4.28 19.44 0.26
N ASP A 126 -4.46 18.21 -0.23
CA ASP A 126 -3.46 17.50 -1.02
C ASP A 126 -3.11 18.27 -2.30
N PHE A 127 -4.12 18.66 -3.10
CA PHE A 127 -3.87 19.42 -4.31
C PHE A 127 -3.24 20.79 -4.02
N GLN A 128 -3.66 21.48 -2.95
CA GLN A 128 -3.08 22.76 -2.56
C GLN A 128 -1.60 22.62 -2.15
N ARG A 129 -1.25 21.55 -1.45
CA ARG A 129 0.09 21.30 -0.91
C ARG A 129 1.05 20.82 -1.99
N TYR A 130 0.67 19.79 -2.75
CA TYR A 130 1.58 19.09 -3.65
C TYR A 130 1.48 19.55 -5.11
N LYS A 131 0.41 20.26 -5.49
CA LYS A 131 0.18 20.75 -6.86
C LYS A 131 0.27 19.65 -7.93
N PHE A 132 -0.08 18.41 -7.57
CA PHE A 132 -0.04 17.25 -8.45
C PHE A 132 -1.38 17.03 -9.14
N LEU A 133 -2.16 16.01 -8.76
CA LEU A 133 -3.46 15.71 -9.37
C LEU A 133 -4.60 16.08 -8.41
N ASP A 134 -5.60 16.80 -8.90
CA ASP A 134 -6.83 17.12 -8.16
C ASP A 134 -7.77 15.91 -8.17
N LEU A 135 -7.86 15.22 -7.02
CA LEU A 135 -8.73 14.05 -6.85
C LEU A 135 -10.23 14.38 -7.01
N ASN A 136 -10.64 15.65 -7.02
CA ASN A 136 -12.03 16.02 -7.32
C ASN A 136 -12.36 15.94 -8.83
N LYS A 137 -11.38 15.68 -9.69
CA LYS A 137 -11.53 15.71 -11.15
C LYS A 137 -10.94 14.46 -11.80
N PRO A 138 -11.32 14.13 -13.06
CA PRO A 138 -10.76 12.99 -13.79
C PRO A 138 -9.23 13.08 -13.96
N LEU A 139 -8.51 12.03 -13.57
CA LEU A 139 -7.05 12.07 -13.44
C LEU A 139 -6.29 12.04 -14.77
N LEU A 140 -6.78 11.31 -15.77
CA LEU A 140 -5.99 11.04 -16.99
C LEU A 140 -5.71 12.31 -17.80
N MET A 141 -6.74 13.13 -18.01
CA MET A 141 -6.61 14.38 -18.78
C MET A 141 -5.89 15.48 -18.00
N GLN A 142 -5.92 15.42 -16.66
CA GLN A 142 -5.06 16.28 -15.84
C GLN A 142 -3.60 15.93 -16.08
N LEU A 143 -3.25 14.65 -15.99
CA LEU A 143 -1.88 14.18 -16.22
C LEU A 143 -1.40 14.50 -17.64
N TRP A 144 -2.21 14.19 -18.66
CA TRP A 144 -1.87 14.41 -20.07
C TRP A 144 -1.60 15.89 -20.41
N ASN A 145 -2.29 16.81 -19.74
CA ASN A 145 -2.18 18.25 -19.97
C ASN A 145 -1.38 19.00 -18.89
N SER A 146 -0.78 18.27 -17.94
CA SER A 146 -0.11 18.85 -16.76
C SER A 146 1.14 19.66 -17.09
N GLY A 147 1.93 19.20 -18.07
CA GLY A 147 3.27 19.72 -18.31
C GLY A 147 4.27 19.40 -17.19
N PHE A 148 4.01 18.39 -16.36
CA PHE A 148 4.95 17.94 -15.33
C PHE A 148 6.27 17.48 -15.94
N SER A 149 7.38 17.82 -15.27
CA SER A 149 8.65 17.13 -15.52
C SER A 149 8.58 15.72 -14.95
N LYS A 150 9.37 14.83 -15.54
CA LYS A 150 9.61 13.47 -15.06
C LYS A 150 9.94 13.44 -13.57
N GLU A 151 10.87 14.26 -13.10
CA GLU A 151 11.34 14.22 -11.70
C GLU A 151 10.22 14.55 -10.73
N PHE A 152 9.45 15.60 -11.03
CA PHE A 152 8.29 15.97 -10.21
C PHE A 152 7.21 14.89 -10.24
N TYR A 153 6.93 14.33 -11.42
CA TYR A 153 5.98 13.23 -11.56
C TYR A 153 6.38 12.01 -10.73
N LEU A 154 7.63 11.57 -10.83
CA LEU A 154 8.13 10.39 -10.11
C LEU A 154 8.15 10.60 -8.59
N GLU A 155 8.47 11.82 -8.12
CA GLU A 155 8.38 12.15 -6.70
C GLU A 155 6.95 12.06 -6.19
N GLN A 156 5.95 12.48 -6.98
CA GLN A 156 4.57 12.53 -6.52
C GLN A 156 3.81 11.23 -6.73
N ILE A 157 4.05 10.50 -7.81
CA ILE A 157 3.25 9.33 -8.17
C ILE A 157 3.47 8.15 -7.21
N HIS A 158 4.68 8.01 -6.66
CA HIS A 158 5.02 6.98 -5.68
C HIS A 158 4.69 7.34 -4.24
N ARG A 159 4.12 8.53 -4.01
CA ARG A 159 3.58 8.92 -2.71
C ARG A 159 2.10 8.53 -2.66
N PRO A 160 1.71 7.50 -1.91
CA PRO A 160 0.36 6.97 -2.06
C PRO A 160 -0.71 7.90 -1.47
N ARG A 161 -1.86 7.94 -2.12
CA ARG A 161 -3.10 8.62 -1.69
C ARG A 161 -4.21 7.57 -1.53
N HIS A 162 -5.27 7.94 -0.84
CA HIS A 162 -6.47 7.11 -0.70
C HIS A 162 -7.73 7.91 -1.05
N TYR A 163 -8.50 7.38 -1.99
CA TYR A 163 -9.76 7.98 -2.40
C TYR A 163 -10.87 7.62 -1.41
N LYS A 164 -11.70 8.61 -1.08
CA LYS A 164 -12.74 8.56 -0.03
C LYS A 164 -13.67 7.36 -0.23
N GLY A 165 -14.03 6.73 0.88
CA GLY A 165 -14.94 5.58 0.93
C GLY A 165 -14.37 4.32 0.29
N GLY A 166 -13.07 4.29 -0.07
CA GLY A 166 -12.47 3.18 -0.82
C GLY A 166 -13.04 3.03 -2.22
N GLU A 167 -13.67 4.07 -2.77
CA GLU A 167 -14.11 4.12 -4.15
C GLU A 167 -12.94 4.35 -5.11
N SER A 168 -13.14 4.10 -6.41
CA SER A 168 -12.12 4.36 -7.42
C SER A 168 -12.20 5.81 -7.91
N ALA A 169 -11.12 6.57 -7.74
CA ALA A 169 -10.98 7.96 -8.22
C ALA A 169 -11.31 8.07 -9.72
N PRO A 170 -12.07 9.05 -10.25
CA PRO A 170 -12.40 9.07 -11.69
C PRO A 170 -11.15 9.13 -12.57
N LEU A 171 -10.97 8.21 -13.51
CA LEU A 171 -9.84 8.27 -14.45
C LEU A 171 -10.19 9.09 -15.70
N PHE A 172 -11.31 8.76 -16.33
CA PHE A 172 -11.84 9.42 -17.53
C PHE A 172 -13.00 10.35 -17.19
N GLY A 173 -13.83 10.00 -16.20
CA GLY A 173 -15.01 10.77 -15.81
C GLY A 173 -16.14 10.78 -16.84
N ASN A 174 -16.14 9.84 -17.78
CA ASN A 174 -17.13 9.72 -18.85
C ASN A 174 -17.42 8.24 -19.17
N PHE A 175 -17.99 7.93 -20.33
CA PHE A 175 -18.36 6.57 -20.73
C PHE A 175 -17.17 5.59 -20.84
N LEU A 176 -15.92 6.06 -20.86
CA LEU A 176 -14.71 5.23 -20.88
C LEU A 176 -14.32 4.75 -19.47
N GLU A 177 -14.90 5.30 -18.40
CA GLU A 177 -14.57 4.94 -17.01
C GLU A 177 -14.61 3.43 -16.72
N PRO A 178 -15.59 2.65 -17.22
CA PRO A 178 -15.62 1.20 -17.01
C PRO A 178 -14.38 0.47 -17.54
N LEU A 179 -13.72 0.98 -18.59
CA LEU A 179 -12.50 0.37 -19.13
C LEU A 179 -11.30 0.49 -18.18
N SER A 180 -11.36 1.43 -17.23
CA SER A 180 -10.32 1.64 -16.23
C SER A 180 -10.50 0.82 -14.95
N LYS A 181 -11.60 0.08 -14.82
CA LYS A 181 -11.97 -0.65 -13.61
C LYS A 181 -11.98 -2.14 -13.87
N THR A 182 -10.96 -2.84 -13.36
CA THR A 182 -10.82 -4.28 -13.50
C THR A 182 -10.94 -4.93 -12.13
N ALA A 183 -12.01 -5.70 -11.90
CA ALA A 183 -12.16 -6.45 -10.66
C ALA A 183 -11.22 -7.67 -10.66
N TRP A 184 -10.75 -8.08 -9.47
CA TRP A 184 -9.80 -9.19 -9.31
C TRP A 184 -10.25 -10.49 -10.00
N TYR A 185 -11.56 -10.80 -9.97
CA TYR A 185 -12.11 -12.03 -10.55
C TYR A 185 -12.15 -12.02 -12.09
N VAL A 186 -11.95 -10.85 -12.73
CA VAL A 186 -11.87 -10.76 -14.19
C VAL A 186 -10.67 -11.54 -14.72
N VAL A 187 -9.53 -11.49 -14.02
CA VAL A 187 -8.29 -12.19 -14.41
C VAL A 187 -8.53 -13.69 -14.59
N PRO A 188 -8.99 -14.45 -13.56
CA PRO A 188 -9.22 -15.88 -13.73
C PRO A 188 -10.36 -16.18 -14.72
N ILE A 189 -11.43 -15.39 -14.76
CA ILE A 189 -12.55 -15.64 -15.68
C ILE A 189 -12.11 -15.54 -17.15
N VAL A 190 -11.30 -14.53 -17.48
CA VAL A 190 -10.85 -14.30 -18.86
C VAL A 190 -9.73 -15.26 -19.25
N TRP A 191 -8.78 -15.54 -18.34
CA TRP A 191 -7.53 -16.21 -18.70
C TRP A 191 -7.48 -17.70 -18.39
N VAL A 192 -8.22 -18.21 -17.40
CA VAL A 192 -8.24 -19.66 -17.12
C VAL A 192 -8.80 -20.46 -18.29
N PRO A 193 -9.93 -20.11 -18.93
CA PRO A 193 -10.46 -20.89 -20.05
C PRO A 193 -9.48 -21.07 -21.23
N PRO A 194 -8.85 -20.01 -21.80
CA PRO A 194 -7.89 -20.19 -22.88
C PRO A 194 -6.62 -20.91 -22.42
N VAL A 195 -6.16 -20.74 -21.17
CA VAL A 195 -5.03 -21.50 -20.62
C VAL A 195 -5.35 -22.99 -20.53
N VAL A 196 -6.53 -23.36 -20.04
CA VAL A 196 -6.98 -24.76 -19.95
C VAL A 196 -7.08 -25.36 -21.34
N TYR A 197 -7.71 -24.67 -22.28
CA TYR A 197 -7.85 -25.14 -23.66
C TYR A 197 -6.50 -25.27 -24.36
N GLY A 198 -5.63 -24.26 -24.25
CA GLY A 198 -4.28 -24.29 -24.82
C GLY A 198 -3.40 -25.38 -24.20
N THR A 199 -3.52 -25.62 -22.89
CA THR A 199 -2.83 -26.72 -22.21
C THR A 199 -3.32 -28.07 -22.73
N TYR A 200 -4.63 -28.26 -22.88
CA TYR A 200 -5.20 -29.47 -23.48
C TYR A 200 -4.66 -29.71 -24.90
N LEU A 201 -4.68 -28.69 -25.76
CA LEU A 201 -4.15 -28.79 -27.12
C LEU A 201 -2.65 -29.08 -27.14
N GLY A 202 -1.88 -28.45 -26.25
CA GLY A 202 -0.45 -28.67 -26.11
C GLY A 202 -0.13 -30.11 -25.72
N PHE A 203 -0.84 -30.65 -24.73
CA PHE A 203 -0.67 -32.03 -24.28
C PHE A 203 -1.10 -33.05 -25.33
N ALA A 204 -2.22 -32.80 -26.01
CA ALA A 204 -2.71 -33.67 -27.08
C ALA A 204 -1.75 -33.68 -28.28
N GLY A 205 -1.19 -32.53 -28.67
CA GLY A 205 -0.31 -32.44 -29.83
C GLY A 205 1.13 -32.89 -29.59
N LEU A 206 1.61 -32.90 -28.34
CA LEU A 206 2.93 -33.44 -27.99
C LEU A 206 2.93 -34.97 -27.83
N GLU A 207 1.77 -35.56 -27.54
CA GLU A 207 1.58 -37.01 -27.33
C GLU A 207 2.55 -37.64 -26.30
N ASN A 208 3.15 -36.81 -25.43
CA ASN A 208 4.12 -37.22 -24.43
C ASN A 208 3.87 -36.43 -23.14
N ALA A 209 3.07 -37.00 -22.23
CA ALA A 209 2.63 -36.30 -21.03
C ALA A 209 3.77 -35.82 -20.11
N PRO A 210 4.84 -36.61 -19.85
CA PRO A 210 5.99 -36.12 -19.08
C PRO A 210 6.69 -34.92 -19.72
N ALA A 211 6.89 -34.93 -21.04
CA ALA A 211 7.50 -33.82 -21.76
C ALA A 211 6.59 -32.58 -21.70
N SER A 212 5.29 -32.73 -21.94
CA SER A 212 4.30 -31.65 -21.85
C SER A 212 4.26 -31.02 -20.46
N ALA A 213 4.24 -31.83 -19.40
CA ALA A 213 4.29 -31.36 -18.02
C ALA A 213 5.58 -30.57 -17.73
N SER A 214 6.71 -31.01 -18.30
CA SER A 214 8.01 -30.32 -18.14
C SER A 214 8.01 -28.95 -18.82
N TYR A 215 7.50 -28.85 -20.06
CA TYR A 215 7.34 -27.56 -20.75
C TYR A 215 6.39 -26.61 -19.99
N TRP A 216 5.28 -27.14 -19.50
CA TRP A 216 4.30 -26.35 -18.75
C TRP A 216 4.91 -25.82 -17.45
N ALA A 217 5.58 -26.68 -16.68
CA ALA A 217 6.25 -26.31 -15.43
C ALA A 217 7.40 -25.31 -15.68
N PHE A 218 8.14 -25.48 -16.78
CA PHE A 218 9.15 -24.50 -17.20
C PHE A 218 8.53 -23.13 -17.48
N GLY A 219 7.42 -23.07 -18.21
CA GLY A 219 6.69 -21.83 -18.45
C GLY A 219 6.21 -21.17 -17.15
N PHE A 220 5.65 -21.95 -16.23
CA PHE A 220 5.21 -21.48 -14.92
C PHE A 220 6.37 -20.92 -14.08
N PHE A 221 7.51 -21.61 -14.05
CA PHE A 221 8.71 -21.09 -13.38
C PHE A 221 9.24 -19.82 -14.05
N LEU A 222 9.30 -19.81 -15.39
CA LEU A 222 9.77 -18.68 -16.18
C LEU A 222 8.93 -17.42 -15.92
N TRP A 223 7.63 -17.56 -15.65
CA TRP A 223 6.79 -16.44 -15.23
C TRP A 223 7.37 -15.70 -14.02
N SER A 224 7.85 -16.40 -12.98
CA SER A 224 8.41 -15.73 -11.80
C SER A 224 9.58 -14.81 -12.13
N PHE A 225 10.37 -15.17 -13.15
CA PHE A 225 11.46 -14.34 -13.65
C PHE A 225 10.93 -13.17 -14.50
N ILE A 226 9.94 -13.42 -15.36
CA ILE A 226 9.28 -12.37 -16.15
C ILE A 226 8.62 -11.33 -15.25
N GLU A 227 7.93 -11.77 -14.20
CA GLU A 227 7.36 -10.92 -13.14
C GLU A 227 8.42 -9.96 -12.60
N TYR A 228 9.54 -10.50 -12.12
CA TYR A 228 10.64 -9.70 -11.57
C TYR A 228 11.18 -8.68 -12.57
N ILE A 229 11.46 -9.11 -13.81
CA ILE A 229 12.00 -8.25 -14.86
C ILE A 229 11.00 -7.16 -15.27
N MET A 230 9.73 -7.50 -15.44
CA MET A 230 8.70 -6.53 -15.81
C MET A 230 8.47 -5.52 -14.68
N HIS A 231 8.38 -5.99 -13.43
CA HIS A 231 8.17 -5.11 -12.30
C HIS A 231 9.33 -4.12 -12.13
N ARG A 232 10.57 -4.61 -12.21
CA ARG A 232 11.77 -3.78 -12.06
C ARG A 232 12.07 -2.84 -13.22
N PHE A 233 11.96 -3.32 -14.46
CA PHE A 233 12.48 -2.59 -15.63
C PHE A 233 11.42 -1.96 -16.53
N LEU A 234 10.15 -2.36 -16.39
CA LEU A 234 9.04 -1.79 -17.16
C LEU A 234 8.08 -1.00 -16.27
N PHE A 235 7.65 -1.59 -15.15
CA PHE A 235 6.71 -0.94 -14.23
C PHE A 235 7.43 0.17 -13.45
N HIS A 236 8.63 -0.09 -12.93
CA HIS A 236 9.54 0.92 -12.36
C HIS A 236 10.60 1.41 -13.37
N ILE A 237 10.17 1.76 -14.59
CA ILE A 237 11.10 2.33 -15.58
C ILE A 237 11.69 3.69 -15.15
N ASP A 238 11.06 4.36 -14.17
CA ASP A 238 11.48 5.53 -13.40
C ASP A 238 12.73 6.26 -13.89
N ARG A 239 13.93 5.73 -13.58
CA ARG A 239 15.21 6.35 -13.96
C ARG A 239 15.36 6.58 -15.48
N PHE A 240 14.80 5.73 -16.30
CA PHE A 240 14.83 5.79 -17.76
C PHE A 240 13.53 6.32 -18.38
N LEU A 241 12.53 6.71 -17.56
CA LEU A 241 11.31 7.32 -18.06
C LEU A 241 11.66 8.56 -18.90
N PRO A 242 11.11 8.71 -20.13
CA PRO A 242 11.36 9.88 -20.94
C PRO A 242 10.54 11.06 -20.41
N ASP A 243 11.16 12.25 -20.43
CA ASP A 243 10.55 13.49 -19.93
C ASP A 243 9.54 14.08 -20.94
N ASN A 244 8.42 13.39 -21.11
CA ASN A 244 7.31 13.83 -21.94
C ASN A 244 5.98 13.22 -21.46
N ARG A 245 4.88 13.87 -21.85
CA ARG A 245 3.52 13.47 -21.46
C ARG A 245 3.16 12.03 -21.84
N VAL A 246 3.69 11.51 -22.95
CA VAL A 246 3.36 10.16 -23.43
C VAL A 246 3.99 9.12 -22.50
N GLY A 247 5.29 9.26 -22.21
CA GLY A 247 6.00 8.39 -21.27
C GLY A 247 5.36 8.40 -19.89
N ILE A 248 5.13 9.60 -19.34
CA ILE A 248 4.49 9.80 -18.03
C ILE A 248 3.10 9.13 -18.00
N THR A 249 2.29 9.32 -19.04
CA THR A 249 0.94 8.72 -19.09
C THR A 249 0.99 7.20 -19.23
N LEU A 250 1.92 6.66 -20.01
CA LEU A 250 2.10 5.20 -20.14
C LEU A 250 2.53 4.58 -18.81
N HIS A 251 3.51 5.17 -18.11
CA HIS A 251 3.92 4.72 -16.79
C HIS A 251 2.76 4.74 -15.79
N PHE A 252 1.98 5.83 -15.78
CA PHE A 252 0.80 5.94 -14.93
C PHE A 252 -0.20 4.80 -15.17
N LEU A 253 -0.48 4.46 -16.43
CA LEU A 253 -1.43 3.40 -16.77
C LEU A 253 -0.88 1.98 -16.56
N LEU A 254 0.44 1.79 -16.59
CA LEU A 254 1.09 0.49 -16.38
C LEU A 254 1.17 0.12 -14.89
N HIS A 255 1.66 1.04 -14.07
CA HIS A 255 1.88 0.77 -12.64
C HIS A 255 1.77 1.98 -11.73
N GLY A 256 2.05 3.19 -12.22
CA GLY A 256 2.04 4.40 -11.38
C GLY A 256 0.70 4.67 -10.70
N ILE A 257 -0.45 4.36 -11.34
CA ILE A 257 -1.77 4.51 -10.70
C ILE A 257 -1.94 3.58 -9.49
N HIS A 258 -1.30 2.40 -9.51
CA HIS A 258 -1.35 1.47 -8.40
C HIS A 258 -0.55 2.00 -7.21
N HIS A 259 0.69 2.48 -7.42
CA HIS A 259 1.43 3.14 -6.34
C HIS A 259 0.76 4.42 -5.81
N TYR A 260 0.08 5.15 -6.69
CA TYR A 260 -0.62 6.37 -6.30
C TYR A 260 -1.92 6.08 -5.52
N LEU A 261 -2.62 4.99 -5.82
CA LEU A 261 -3.88 4.58 -5.18
C LEU A 261 -3.87 3.07 -4.86
N PRO A 262 -3.01 2.61 -3.92
CA PRO A 262 -2.71 1.18 -3.73
C PRO A 262 -3.90 0.36 -3.23
N MET A 263 -4.81 1.02 -2.50
CA MET A 263 -6.03 0.41 -1.95
C MET A 263 -7.25 0.54 -2.86
N ASP A 264 -7.10 1.01 -4.11
CA ASP A 264 -8.17 1.00 -5.12
C ASP A 264 -8.35 -0.41 -5.70
N LYS A 265 -9.39 -1.10 -5.23
CA LYS A 265 -9.71 -2.50 -5.58
C LYS A 265 -9.91 -2.77 -7.07
N TYR A 266 -10.13 -1.74 -7.89
CA TYR A 266 -10.38 -1.89 -9.32
C TYR A 266 -9.21 -1.44 -10.19
N ARG A 267 -8.11 -0.96 -9.59
CA ARG A 267 -6.93 -0.42 -10.29
C ARG A 267 -5.62 -1.02 -9.82
N LEU A 268 -5.67 -2.30 -9.46
CA LEU A 268 -4.51 -3.09 -9.08
C LEU A 268 -4.20 -4.15 -10.15
N VAL A 269 -5.19 -5.00 -10.45
CA VAL A 269 -5.00 -6.08 -11.42
C VAL A 269 -4.93 -5.54 -12.85
N MET A 270 -4.15 -6.23 -13.69
CA MET A 270 -3.89 -5.77 -15.05
C MET A 270 -5.17 -5.86 -15.91
N PRO A 271 -5.64 -4.75 -16.53
CA PRO A 271 -6.76 -4.81 -17.45
C PRO A 271 -6.49 -5.78 -18.61
N PRO A 272 -7.44 -6.63 -19.03
CA PRO A 272 -7.20 -7.62 -20.07
C PRO A 272 -6.65 -7.05 -21.39
N ALA A 273 -7.10 -5.86 -21.78
CA ALA A 273 -6.60 -5.19 -22.98
C ALA A 273 -5.10 -4.85 -22.90
N LEU A 274 -4.65 -4.36 -21.74
CA LEU A 274 -3.24 -4.06 -21.50
C LEU A 274 -2.40 -5.35 -21.38
N PHE A 275 -2.95 -6.38 -20.72
CA PHE A 275 -2.30 -7.68 -20.65
C PHE A 275 -2.06 -8.29 -22.05
N ILE A 276 -3.02 -8.22 -22.97
CA ILE A 276 -2.84 -8.72 -24.35
C ILE A 276 -1.65 -8.04 -25.03
N ILE A 277 -1.53 -6.72 -24.90
CA ILE A 277 -0.43 -5.95 -25.47
C ILE A 277 0.91 -6.43 -24.90
N LEU A 278 0.99 -6.57 -23.58
CA LEU A 278 2.21 -7.01 -22.90
C LEU A 278 2.55 -8.49 -23.14
N ALA A 279 1.55 -9.37 -23.28
CA ALA A 279 1.74 -10.80 -23.49
C ALA A 279 2.09 -11.17 -24.93
N THR A 280 1.66 -10.35 -25.91
CA THR A 280 1.92 -10.56 -27.35
C THR A 280 3.41 -10.78 -27.69
N PRO A 281 4.37 -9.95 -27.22
CA PRO A 281 5.79 -10.21 -27.49
C PRO A 281 6.28 -11.54 -26.89
N PHE A 282 5.78 -11.95 -25.71
CA PHE A 282 6.14 -13.23 -25.11
C PHE A 282 5.56 -14.43 -25.86
N TRP A 283 4.35 -14.30 -26.42
CA TRP A 283 3.78 -15.31 -27.34
C TRP A 283 4.68 -15.51 -28.56
N ARG A 284 5.10 -14.40 -29.19
CA ARG A 284 6.01 -14.45 -30.35
C ARG A 284 7.34 -15.09 -29.96
N LEU A 285 7.91 -14.68 -28.83
CA LEU A 285 9.17 -15.22 -28.33
C LEU A 285 9.10 -16.72 -28.08
N ALA A 286 8.05 -17.21 -27.40
CA ALA A 286 7.85 -18.64 -27.16
C ALA A 286 7.82 -19.42 -28.49
N HIS A 287 7.08 -18.95 -29.49
CA HIS A 287 7.02 -19.59 -30.80
C HIS A 287 8.29 -19.46 -31.64
N THR A 288 9.14 -18.46 -31.38
CA THR A 288 10.47 -18.36 -31.99
C THR A 288 11.45 -19.35 -31.35
N VAL A 289 11.52 -19.40 -30.02
CA VAL A 289 12.44 -20.27 -29.26
C VAL A 289 12.10 -21.75 -29.46
N PHE A 290 10.82 -22.09 -29.36
CA PHE A 290 10.30 -23.45 -29.54
C PHE A 290 9.75 -23.67 -30.95
N SER A 291 10.37 -23.04 -31.96
CA SER A 291 9.93 -23.08 -33.36
C SER A 291 9.91 -24.48 -33.98
N TYR A 292 10.67 -25.43 -33.41
CA TYR A 292 10.68 -26.83 -33.82
C TYR A 292 9.37 -27.57 -33.51
N ASN A 293 8.57 -27.10 -32.54
CA ASN A 293 7.29 -27.72 -32.19
C ASN A 293 6.30 -26.69 -31.65
N TRP A 294 5.24 -26.45 -32.43
CA TRP A 294 4.17 -25.51 -32.07
C TRP A 294 3.50 -25.82 -30.72
N TYR A 295 3.27 -27.10 -30.41
CA TYR A 295 2.62 -27.52 -29.16
C TYR A 295 3.53 -27.37 -27.94
N ALA A 296 4.85 -27.52 -28.10
CA ALA A 296 5.81 -27.19 -27.05
C ALA A 296 5.74 -25.69 -26.71
N ALA A 297 5.81 -24.82 -27.72
CA ALA A 297 5.69 -23.38 -27.55
C ALA A 297 4.39 -22.97 -26.85
N LEU A 298 3.26 -23.53 -27.30
CA LEU A 298 1.93 -23.31 -26.71
C LEU A 298 1.90 -23.75 -25.24
N THR A 299 2.46 -24.93 -24.93
CA THR A 299 2.47 -25.48 -23.57
C THR A 299 3.29 -24.62 -22.60
N VAL A 300 4.47 -24.15 -23.02
CA VAL A 300 5.29 -23.20 -22.24
C VAL A 300 4.52 -21.89 -22.02
N TYR A 301 3.92 -21.34 -23.08
CA TYR A 301 3.15 -20.10 -22.97
C TYR A 301 1.96 -20.23 -22.01
N CYS A 302 1.20 -21.33 -22.08
CA CYS A 302 0.10 -21.59 -21.16
C CYS A 302 0.56 -21.71 -19.69
N GLY A 303 1.69 -22.37 -19.43
CA GLY A 303 2.30 -22.40 -18.09
C GLY A 303 2.68 -21.00 -17.60
N GLY A 304 3.25 -20.17 -18.47
CA GLY A 304 3.60 -18.78 -18.15
C GLY A 304 2.38 -17.90 -17.87
N VAL A 305 1.32 -17.98 -18.69
CA VAL A 305 0.07 -17.23 -18.46
C VAL A 305 -0.64 -17.73 -17.20
N PHE A 306 -0.56 -19.02 -16.86
CA PHE A 306 -1.04 -19.50 -15.57
C PHE A 306 -0.26 -18.87 -14.40
N GLY A 307 1.06 -18.77 -14.53
CA GLY A 307 1.91 -18.04 -13.58
C GLY A 307 1.46 -16.59 -13.39
N TYR A 308 1.13 -15.90 -14.49
CA TYR A 308 0.54 -14.55 -14.44
C TYR A 308 -0.75 -14.48 -13.64
N ILE A 309 -1.68 -15.43 -13.85
CA ILE A 309 -2.94 -15.47 -13.09
C ILE A 309 -2.65 -15.61 -11.60
N CYS A 310 -1.71 -16.48 -11.22
CA CYS A 310 -1.28 -16.64 -9.83
C CYS A 310 -0.65 -15.35 -9.27
N TYR A 311 0.18 -14.68 -10.04
CA TYR A 311 0.79 -13.41 -9.67
C TYR A 311 -0.25 -12.33 -9.39
N ASP A 312 -1.16 -12.07 -10.32
CA ASP A 312 -2.06 -10.93 -10.23
C ASP A 312 -3.08 -11.12 -9.09
N LEU A 313 -3.51 -12.37 -8.88
CA LEU A 313 -4.33 -12.73 -7.72
C LEU A 313 -3.56 -12.62 -6.40
N THR A 314 -2.30 -13.07 -6.36
CA THR A 314 -1.44 -12.92 -5.18
C THR A 314 -1.31 -11.45 -4.84
N HIS A 315 -0.87 -10.64 -5.81
CA HIS A 315 -0.72 -9.19 -5.70
C HIS A 315 -2.00 -8.54 -5.14
N TYR A 316 -3.16 -8.86 -5.72
CA TYR A 316 -4.44 -8.32 -5.24
C TYR A 316 -4.71 -8.65 -3.77
N PHE A 317 -4.51 -9.91 -3.37
CA PHE A 317 -4.83 -10.36 -2.02
C PHE A 317 -3.80 -9.93 -0.98
N LEU A 318 -2.55 -9.63 -1.37
CA LEU A 318 -1.57 -9.00 -0.48
C LEU A 318 -2.09 -7.65 0.02
N HIS A 319 -2.70 -6.84 -0.84
CA HIS A 319 -3.28 -5.54 -0.45
C HIS A 319 -4.61 -5.68 0.31
N HIS A 320 -5.51 -6.55 -0.15
CA HIS A 320 -6.93 -6.43 0.22
C HIS A 320 -7.45 -7.46 1.22
N ARG A 321 -6.63 -8.40 1.68
CA ARG A 321 -7.06 -9.47 2.59
C ARG A 321 -6.10 -9.67 3.75
N ASN A 322 -6.66 -10.24 4.82
CA ASN A 322 -5.89 -10.86 5.88
C ASN A 322 -5.53 -12.27 5.43
N LEU A 323 -4.24 -12.48 5.17
CA LEU A 323 -3.73 -13.72 4.63
C LEU A 323 -3.30 -14.69 5.75
N PRO A 324 -3.27 -16.01 5.45
CA PRO A 324 -2.72 -17.00 6.37
C PRO A 324 -1.28 -16.68 6.80
N PRO A 325 -0.82 -17.18 7.96
CA PRO A 325 0.50 -16.83 8.51
C PRO A 325 1.67 -16.98 7.53
N TYR A 326 1.66 -18.01 6.69
CA TYR A 326 2.73 -18.28 5.73
C TYR A 326 2.79 -17.28 4.55
N TYR A 327 1.74 -16.47 4.34
CA TYR A 327 1.74 -15.37 3.36
C TYR A 327 1.90 -13.99 4.01
N LYS A 328 1.83 -13.88 5.34
CA LYS A 328 1.91 -12.58 6.04
C LYS A 328 3.25 -11.88 5.81
N GLU A 329 4.34 -12.62 5.80
CA GLU A 329 5.67 -12.05 5.53
C GLU A 329 5.77 -11.51 4.09
N LEU A 330 5.20 -12.21 3.11
CA LEU A 330 5.14 -11.73 1.73
C LEU A 330 4.25 -10.49 1.61
N LYS A 331 3.13 -10.44 2.35
CA LYS A 331 2.26 -9.25 2.43
C LYS A 331 3.03 -8.06 2.99
N LYS A 332 3.67 -8.23 4.15
CA LYS A 332 4.47 -7.19 4.79
C LYS A 332 5.55 -6.68 3.85
N TYR A 333 6.29 -7.59 3.22
CA TYR A 333 7.34 -7.27 2.26
C TYR A 333 6.79 -6.44 1.09
N HIS A 334 5.73 -6.91 0.44
CA HIS A 334 5.15 -6.18 -0.69
C HIS A 334 4.54 -4.82 -0.28
N LEU A 335 3.92 -4.71 0.89
CA LEU A 335 3.41 -3.42 1.35
C LEU A 335 4.54 -2.45 1.70
N GLN A 336 5.65 -2.93 2.26
CA GLN A 336 6.85 -2.11 2.49
C GLN A 336 7.42 -1.55 1.18
N HIS A 337 7.34 -2.30 0.08
CA HIS A 337 7.67 -1.75 -1.24
C HIS A 337 6.79 -0.54 -1.62
N HIS A 338 5.51 -0.53 -1.25
CA HIS A 338 4.60 0.60 -1.51
C HIS A 338 4.80 1.80 -0.58
N PHE A 339 4.97 1.57 0.73
CA PHE A 339 4.98 2.67 1.71
C PHE A 339 6.38 3.03 2.24
N ALA A 340 7.43 2.25 1.98
CA ALA A 340 8.77 2.50 2.51
C ALA A 340 9.83 2.64 1.42
N ASP A 341 9.96 1.67 0.51
CA ASP A 341 11.01 1.65 -0.51
C ASP A 341 10.54 1.01 -1.83
N PHE A 342 10.15 1.84 -2.79
CA PHE A 342 9.70 1.38 -4.11
C PHE A 342 10.86 1.06 -5.07
N ASP A 343 12.11 1.38 -4.70
CA ASP A 343 13.30 1.11 -5.53
C ASP A 343 13.84 -0.32 -5.34
N ASN A 344 13.26 -1.10 -4.42
CA ASN A 344 13.59 -2.51 -4.14
C ASN A 344 12.31 -3.34 -3.92
N GLY A 345 12.43 -4.66 -3.77
CA GLY A 345 11.29 -5.52 -3.46
C GLY A 345 10.36 -5.80 -4.64
N PHE A 346 10.93 -6.10 -5.81
CA PHE A 346 10.18 -6.29 -7.06
C PHE A 346 9.49 -7.67 -7.14
N GLY A 347 9.89 -8.63 -6.31
CA GLY A 347 9.24 -9.92 -6.23
C GLY A 347 7.91 -9.86 -5.48
N VAL A 348 6.79 -10.17 -6.15
CA VAL A 348 5.45 -10.15 -5.57
C VAL A 348 4.97 -11.54 -5.20
N THR A 349 5.22 -12.55 -6.03
CA THR A 349 4.92 -13.96 -5.72
C THR A 349 5.95 -14.59 -4.80
N SER A 350 7.21 -14.13 -4.88
CA SER A 350 8.30 -14.58 -4.01
C SER A 350 9.46 -13.58 -4.01
N ARG A 351 10.27 -13.61 -2.95
CA ARG A 351 11.51 -12.83 -2.82
C ARG A 351 12.71 -13.43 -3.57
N PHE A 352 12.54 -14.56 -4.25
CA PHE A 352 13.65 -15.35 -4.79
C PHE A 352 14.53 -14.53 -5.74
N TRP A 353 13.92 -13.80 -6.69
CA TRP A 353 14.69 -13.01 -7.64
C TRP A 353 15.26 -11.72 -7.06
N ASP A 354 14.61 -11.13 -6.04
CA ASP A 354 15.21 -10.03 -5.29
C ASP A 354 16.51 -10.47 -4.61
N TRP A 355 16.51 -11.64 -3.97
CA TRP A 355 17.72 -12.21 -3.37
C TRP A 355 18.80 -12.51 -4.42
N VAL A 356 18.43 -13.13 -5.54
CA VAL A 356 19.37 -13.48 -6.63
C VAL A 356 20.05 -12.23 -7.22
N PHE A 357 19.31 -11.12 -7.37
CA PHE A 357 19.80 -9.91 -8.02
C PHE A 357 20.15 -8.77 -7.05
N GLY A 358 20.10 -9.02 -5.74
CA GLY A 358 20.45 -8.05 -4.70
C GLY A 358 19.53 -6.83 -4.67
N THR A 359 18.22 -7.04 -4.79
CA THR A 359 17.19 -5.99 -4.69
C THR A 359 16.18 -6.29 -3.58
N GLU A 360 16.62 -6.98 -2.52
CA GLU A 360 15.78 -7.15 -1.34
C GLU A 360 15.53 -5.79 -0.66
N LEU A 361 14.34 -5.61 -0.09
CA LEU A 361 14.01 -4.36 0.60
C LEU A 361 15.01 -4.08 1.74
N GLU A 362 15.74 -2.98 1.59
CA GLU A 362 16.56 -2.40 2.64
C GLU A 362 15.68 -1.39 3.38
N ILE A 363 15.09 -1.76 4.52
CA ILE A 363 14.20 -0.85 5.27
C ILE A 363 14.99 0.40 5.67
N PRO A 364 14.73 1.58 5.08
CA PRO A 364 15.45 2.79 5.44
C PRO A 364 15.05 3.22 6.85
N GLU A 365 15.92 3.89 7.61
CA GLU A 365 15.44 4.54 8.83
C GLU A 365 14.45 5.67 8.46
N PRO A 366 13.23 5.70 9.03
CA PRO A 366 12.30 6.79 8.77
C PRO A 366 12.93 8.13 9.20
N GLN A 367 12.84 9.15 8.36
CA GLN A 367 13.52 10.41 8.64
C GLN A 367 12.77 11.20 9.71
N ASN A 368 13.48 11.55 10.78
CA ASN A 368 12.97 12.46 11.80
C ASN A 368 12.98 13.90 11.25
N PRO A 369 11.84 14.64 11.28
CA PRO A 369 11.74 15.98 10.71
C PRO A 369 12.67 17.03 11.36
N LYS A 370 13.35 16.68 12.47
CA LYS A 370 14.30 17.54 13.18
C LYS A 370 15.77 17.45 12.70
N LYS A 371 16.11 16.58 11.75
CA LYS A 371 17.50 16.41 11.24
C LYS A 371 17.78 17.09 9.89
N ALA A 372 16.81 17.79 9.31
CA ALA A 372 16.98 18.61 8.12
C ALA A 372 17.07 20.10 8.49
N LEU A 373 18.14 20.49 9.17
CA LEU A 373 18.56 21.88 9.36
C LEU A 373 20.08 21.98 9.20
#